data_AF-A0A225UJ08-F1
#
_entry.id   AF-A0A225UJ08-F1
#
_cell.length_a   1.000
_cell.length_b   1.000
_cell.length_c   1.000
_cell.angle_alpha   90.00
_cell.angle_beta   90.00
_cell.angle_gamma   90.00
#
_symmetry.space_group_name_H-M   'P 1'
#
loop_
_entity.id
_entity.type
_entity.pdbx_description
1 polymer ?
#
loop_
_entity_poly.entity_id
_entity_poly.type
_entity_poly.pdbx_seq_one_letter_code
_entity_poly.pdbx_strand_id
1 'polypeptide(L)' 'MTNGGSTALVFASMFGHLETVETLVSHDARIDLSDMYGNTPLMLAAGNKHPEVVEFLLNAGASVKSKATSGDTPLRVAAA' A
#
# COMPACT_ATOMS: atom_id res chain seq x y z
N MET A 1 -1.06 -20.27 -0.02
CA MET A 1 -2.11 -19.70 -0.88
C MET A 1 -1.66 -18.30 -1.25
N THR A 2 -1.15 -18.12 -2.46
CA THR A 2 -0.64 -16.82 -2.93
C THR A 2 -1.83 -15.95 -3.32
N ASN A 3 -2.09 -14.93 -2.51
CA ASN A 3 -3.13 -13.93 -2.71
C ASN A 3 -2.73 -13.02 -3.90
N GLY A 4 -2.83 -13.51 -5.13
CA GLY A 4 -2.36 -12.78 -6.32
C GLY A 4 -2.90 -11.35 -6.43
N GLY A 5 -4.16 -11.11 -6.06
CA GLY A 5 -4.74 -9.77 -6.02
C GLY A 5 -4.11 -8.83 -4.99
N SER A 6 -3.66 -9.36 -3.84
CA SER A 6 -2.98 -8.57 -2.84
C SER A 6 -1.52 -8.31 -3.19
N THR A 7 -0.86 -9.24 -3.90
CA THR A 7 0.46 -8.98 -4.50
C THR A 7 0.37 -7.89 -5.57
N ALA A 8 -0.70 -7.87 -6.38
CA ALA A 8 -0.90 -6.84 -7.39
C ALA A 8 -1.05 -5.44 -6.78
N LEU A 9 -1.81 -5.29 -5.69
CA LEU A 9 -2.03 -4.00 -5.03
C LEU A 9 -0.74 -3.41 -4.47
N VAL A 10 0.10 -4.24 -3.82
CA VAL A 10 1.42 -3.85 -3.30
C VAL A 10 2.29 -3.26 -4.42
N PHE A 11 2.40 -3.95 -5.56
CA PHE A 11 3.22 -3.47 -6.68
C PHE A 11 2.62 -2.25 -7.37
N ALA A 12 1.31 -2.22 -7.61
CA ALA A 12 0.64 -1.07 -8.21
C ALA A 12 0.85 0.20 -7.35
N SER A 13 0.79 0.07 -6.03
CA SER A 13 1.06 1.17 -5.12
C SER A 13 2.53 1.58 -5.07
N MET A 14 3.46 0.61 -5.14
CA MET A 14 4.90 0.87 -5.21
C MET A 14 5.30 1.68 -6.44
N PHE A 15 4.66 1.44 -7.59
CA PHE A 15 4.95 2.11 -8.86
C PHE A 15 4.01 3.28 -9.18
N GLY A 16 3.09 3.63 -8.28
CA GLY A 16 2.22 4.80 -8.44
C GLY A 16 1.09 4.62 -9.46
N HIS A 17 0.68 3.39 -9.77
CA HIS A 17 -0.35 3.09 -10.78
C HIS A 17 -1.76 3.26 -10.23
N LEU A 18 -2.20 4.51 -10.03
CA LEU A 18 -3.47 4.84 -9.38
C LEU A 18 -4.68 4.11 -9.96
N GLU A 19 -4.88 4.13 -11.28
CA GLU A 19 -6.04 3.46 -11.92
C GLU A 19 -6.07 1.95 -11.62
N THR A 20 -4.89 1.32 -11.53
CA THR A 20 -4.78 -0.10 -11.17
C THR A 20 -5.09 -0.31 -9.69
N VAL A 21 -4.61 0.57 -8.81
CA VAL A 21 -4.92 0.56 -7.37
C VAL A 21 -6.44 0.67 -7.15
N GLU A 22 -7.10 1.63 -7.81
CA GLU A 22 -8.55 1.83 -7.75
C GLU A 22 -9.33 0.59 -8.24
N THR A 23 -8.91 0.03 -9.38
CA THR A 23 -9.52 -1.17 -9.96
C THR A 23 -9.41 -2.36 -9.01
N LEU A 24 -8.24 -2.56 -8.39
CA LEU A 24 -8.03 -3.67 -7.46
C LEU A 24 -8.85 -3.50 -6.18
N VAL A 25 -8.86 -2.29 -5.61
CA VAL A 25 -9.63 -2.01 -4.38
C VAL A 25 -11.14 -2.14 -4.61
N SER A 26 -11.65 -1.73 -5.78
CA SER A 26 -13.06 -1.93 -6.15
C SER A 26 -13.47 -3.39 -6.37
N HIS A 27 -12.49 -4.29 -6.52
CA HIS A 27 -12.68 -5.74 -6.62
C HIS A 27 -12.23 -6.47 -5.34
N ASP A 28 -12.44 -5.84 -4.18
CA ASP A 28 -12.20 -6.41 -2.84
C ASP A 28 -10.74 -6.82 -2.58
N ALA A 29 -9.76 -6.19 -3.25
CA ALA A 29 -8.36 -6.38 -2.87
C ALA A 29 -8.12 -5.92 -1.43
N ARG A 30 -7.44 -6.76 -0.65
CA ARG A 30 -7.11 -6.46 0.75
C ARG A 30 -6.10 -5.32 0.84
N ILE A 31 -6.60 -4.13 1.21
CA ILE A 31 -5.85 -2.86 1.30
C ILE A 31 -4.61 -2.94 2.21
N ASP A 32 -4.72 -3.63 3.34
CA ASP A 32 -3.64 -3.71 4.34
C ASP A 32 -2.75 -4.96 4.21
N LEU A 33 -2.89 -5.76 3.14
CA LEU A 33 -2.02 -6.93 3.01
C LEU A 33 -0.59 -6.47 2.69
N SER A 34 0.36 -6.87 3.53
CA SER A 34 1.76 -6.54 3.37
C SER A 34 2.54 -7.52 2.49
N ASP A 35 3.66 -7.06 1.94
CA ASP A 35 4.69 -7.91 1.35
C ASP A 35 5.43 -8.77 2.40
N MET A 36 6.44 -9.52 1.95
CA MET A 36 7.27 -10.36 2.82
C MET A 36 8.12 -9.57 3.85
N TYR A 37 8.25 -8.25 3.68
CA TYR A 37 8.95 -7.35 4.60
C TYR A 37 7.99 -6.61 5.52
N GLY A 38 6.69 -6.91 5.47
CA GLY A 38 5.68 -6.21 6.25
C GLY A 38 5.31 -4.83 5.68
N ASN A 39 5.76 -4.48 4.48
CA ASN A 39 5.38 -3.22 3.85
C ASN A 39 3.96 -3.32 3.30
N THR A 40 3.11 -2.39 3.72
CA THR A 40 1.76 -2.24 3.16
C THR A 40 1.80 -1.44 1.85
N PRO A 41 0.76 -1.52 1.01
CA PRO A 41 0.62 -0.66 -0.16
C PRO A 41 0.80 0.82 0.18
N LEU A 42 0.26 1.27 1.32
CA LEU A 42 0.40 2.65 1.79
C LEU A 42 1.86 3.03 2.11
N MET A 43 2.63 2.14 2.73
CA MET A 43 4.06 2.37 2.99
C MET A 43 4.84 2.52 1.69
N LEU A 44 4.59 1.64 0.72
CA LEU A 44 5.31 1.66 -0.54
C LEU A 44 4.96 2.89 -1.38
N ALA A 45 3.68 3.29 -1.44
CA ALA A 45 3.28 4.52 -2.12
C ALA A 45 3.89 5.76 -1.47
N ALA A 46 3.91 5.82 -0.13
CA ALA A 46 4.50 6.93 0.60
C ALA A 46 6.02 7.03 0.40
N GLY A 47 6.74 5.91 0.52
CA GLY A 47 8.20 5.87 0.34
C GLY A 47 8.65 6.13 -1.10
N ASN A 48 7.81 5.80 -2.09
CA ASN A 48 8.09 6.06 -3.51
C ASN A 48 7.48 7.38 -4.02
N LYS A 49 6.94 8.22 -3.12
CA LYS A 49 6.45 9.58 -3.43
C LYS A 49 5.29 9.60 -4.44
N HIS A 50 4.29 8.75 -4.22
CA HIS A 50 3.06 8.68 -5.02
C HIS A 50 1.86 9.25 -4.23
N PRO A 51 1.75 10.58 -4.08
CA PRO A 51 0.75 11.20 -3.20
C PRO A 51 -0.69 10.88 -3.59
N GLU A 52 -1.00 10.71 -4.87
CA GLU A 52 -2.35 10.39 -5.35
C GLU A 52 -2.77 8.99 -4.90
N VAL A 53 -1.84 8.03 -4.94
CA VAL A 53 -2.07 6.67 -4.42
C VAL A 53 -2.20 6.69 -2.90
N VAL A 54 -1.38 7.48 -2.20
CA VAL A 54 -1.47 7.65 -0.75
C VAL A 54 -2.84 8.18 -0.34
N GLU A 55 -3.31 9.24 -1.00
CA GLU A 55 -4.61 9.84 -0.74
C GLU A 55 -5.74 8.83 -0.96
N PHE A 56 -5.72 8.11 -2.10
CA PHE A 56 -6.71 7.09 -2.38
C PHE A 56 -6.73 5.98 -1.32
N LEU A 57 -5.58 5.42 -0.97
CA LEU A 57 -5.49 4.34 0.02
C LEU A 57 -5.97 4.79 1.41
N LEU A 58 -5.67 6.02 1.83
CA LEU A 58 -6.16 6.59 3.09
C LEU A 58 -7.69 6.74 3.07
N ASN A 59 -8.25 7.26 1.97
CA ASN A 59 -9.69 7.38 1.79
C ASN A 59 -10.39 6.01 1.75
N ALA A 60 -9.70 5.00 1.24
CA ALA A 60 -10.17 3.61 1.24
C ALA A 60 -9.99 2.89 2.59
N GLY A 61 -9.43 3.55 3.60
CA GLY A 61 -9.32 3.04 4.97
C GLY A 61 -8.03 2.28 5.29
N ALA A 62 -6.95 2.48 4.52
CA ALA A 62 -5.65 1.89 4.82
C ALA A 62 -5.13 2.30 6.21
N SER A 63 -4.56 1.35 6.94
CA SER A 63 -4.06 1.58 8.29
C SER A 63 -2.73 2.35 8.28
N VAL A 64 -2.74 3.54 8.90
CA VAL A 64 -1.51 4.32 9.18
C VAL A 64 -0.69 3.77 10.34
N LYS A 65 -1.18 2.74 11.05
CA LYS A 65 -0.55 2.17 12.25
C LYS A 65 0.16 0.85 12.00
N SER A 66 0.00 0.27 10.81
CA SER A 66 0.68 -0.95 10.41
C SER A 66 2.19 -0.78 10.53
N LYS A 67 2.90 -1.83 10.92
CA LYS A 67 4.36 -1.82 11.08
C LYS A 67 5.00 -2.81 10.12
N ALA A 68 6.00 -2.34 9.37
CA ALA A 68 6.90 -3.21 8.64
C ALA A 68 7.72 -4.08 9.60
N THR A 69 8.39 -5.10 9.09
CA THR A 69 9.28 -5.96 9.88
C THR A 69 10.43 -5.16 10.52
N SER A 70 10.84 -4.04 9.92
CA SER A 70 11.79 -3.08 10.49
C SER A 70 11.21 -2.19 11.60
N GLY A 71 9.91 -2.31 11.88
CA GLY A 71 9.17 -1.45 12.81
C GLY A 71 8.78 -0.09 12.22
N ASP A 72 8.91 0.10 10.90
CA ASP A 72 8.54 1.34 10.20
C ASP A 72 7.02 1.45 10.08
N THR A 73 6.48 2.65 10.30
CA THR A 73 5.09 2.98 9.99
C THR A 73 5.03 3.74 8.66
N PRO A 74 3.86 3.82 7.99
CA PRO A 74 3.72 4.62 6.78
C PRO A 74 4.21 6.07 6.96
N LEU A 75 3.93 6.68 8.12
CA LEU A 75 4.41 8.02 8.46
C LEU A 75 5.94 8.12 8.52
N ARG A 76 6.62 7.10 9.06
CA ARG A 76 8.08 7.09 9.14
C ARG A 76 8.70 6.91 7.75
N VAL A 77 8.12 6.02 6.93
CA VAL A 77 8.58 5.81 5.56
C VAL A 77 8.38 7.06 4.70
N ALA A 78 7.28 7.78 4.87
CA ALA A 78 7.01 9.04 4.15
C ALA A 78 8.01 10.17 4.45
N ALA A 79 8.64 10.12 5.63
CA ALA A 79 9.56 11.15 6.12
C ALA A 79 11.04 10.84 5.81
N ALA A 80 11.34 9.68 5.22
CA ALA A 80 12.68 9.23 4.85
C ALA A 80 13.07 9.74 3.44
#